data_AF-A0AB33J4H0-F1
#
_entry.id   AF-A0AB33J4H0-F1
#
_cell.length_a   1.000
_cell.length_b   1.000
_cell.length_c   1.000
_cell.angle_alpha   90.00
_cell.angle_beta   90.00
_cell.angle_gamma   90.00
#
_symmetry.space_group_name_H-M   'P 1'
#
loop_
_entity.id
_entity.type
_entity.pdbx_description
1 polymer ?
#
loop_
_entity_poly.entity_id
_entity_poly.type
_entity_poly.pdbx_seq_one_letter_code
_entity_poly.pdbx_strand_id
1 'polypeptide(L)' 'MVQTLLMSVLIIAISIALLSVKLIFKKNGEFASQHIHDSEALRKQGIHCVVDQDKEARAANKAY' A
#
# COMPACT_ATOMS: atom_id res chain seq x y z
N MET A 1 16.01 -13.67 -27.82
CA MET A 1 15.74 -12.24 -27.53
C MET A 1 14.25 -11.91 -27.64
N VAL A 2 13.61 -12.05 -28.81
CA VAL A 2 12.18 -11.70 -28.99
C VAL A 2 11.25 -12.47 -28.05
N GLN A 3 11.45 -13.79 -27.89
CA GLN A 3 10.65 -14.60 -26.95
C GLN A 3 10.77 -14.10 -25.51
N THR A 4 11.99 -13.79 -25.05
CA THR A 4 12.24 -13.25 -23.71
C THR A 4 11.53 -11.91 -23.51
N LEU A 5 11.57 -11.03 -24.51
CA LEU A 5 10.88 -9.74 -24.48
C LEU A 5 9.35 -9.91 -24.41
N LEU A 6 8.78 -10.83 -25.19
CA LEU A 6 7.35 -11.15 -25.14
C LEU A 6 6.93 -11.64 -23.75
N MET A 7 7.70 -12.56 -23.15
CA MET A 7 7.41 -13.07 -21.81
C MET A 7 7.53 -11.97 -20.75
N SER A 8 8.54 -11.10 -20.82
CA SER A 8 8.66 -10.00 -19.86
C SER A 8 7.51 -9.01 -19.96
N VAL A 9 7.09 -8.65 -21.18
CA VAL A 9 5.95 -7.72 -21.37
C VAL A 9 4.65 -8.35 -20.87
N LEU A 10 4.44 -9.65 -21.12
CA LEU A 10 3.27 -10.38 -20.62
C LEU A 10 3.20 -10.35 -19.09
N ILE A 11 4.32 -10.60 -18.40
CA ILE A 11 4.38 -10.58 -16.93
C ILE A 11 4.07 -9.17 -16.39
N ILE A 12 4.63 -8.13 -17.00
CA ILE A 12 4.37 -6.74 -16.61
C ILE A 12 2.88 -6.39 -16.82
N ALA A 13 2.30 -6.79 -17.95
CA ALA A 13 0.89 -6.56 -18.23
C ALA A 13 -0.03 -7.23 -17.19
N ILE A 14 0.27 -8.49 -16.82
CA ILE A 14 -0.47 -9.21 -15.77
C ILE A 14 -0.33 -8.48 -14.43
N SER A 15 0.87 -8.03 -14.07
CA SER A 15 1.13 -7.32 -12.82
C SER A 15 0.33 -6.00 -12.72
N ILE A 16 0.29 -5.22 -13.80
CA ILE A 16 -0.48 -3.97 -13.86
C ILE A 16 -1.98 -4.25 -13.80
N ALA A 17 -2.47 -5.28 -14.49
CA ALA A 17 -3.87 -5.68 -14.45
C ALA A 17 -4.31 -6.07 -13.03
N LEU A 18 -3.48 -6.86 -12.33
CA LEU A 18 -3.73 -7.24 -10.93
C LEU A 18 -3.68 -6.05 -9.96
N LEU A 19 -2.73 -5.12 -10.14
CA LEU A 19 -2.63 -3.91 -9.33
C LEU A 19 -3.86 -2.99 -9.51
N SER A 20 -4.43 -2.99 -10.72
CA SER A 20 -5.51 -2.09 -11.12
C SER A 20 -6.92 -2.69 -10.96
N VAL A 21 -7.07 -3.85 -10.31
CA VAL A 21 -8.37 -4.52 -10.11
C VAL A 21 -9.41 -3.56 -9.51
N LYS A 22 -9.05 -2.79 -8.48
CA LYS A 22 -9.98 -1.81 -7.87
C LYS A 22 -10.38 -0.70 -8.84
N LEU A 23 -9.49 -0.29 -9.73
CA LEU A 23 -9.72 0.74 -10.73
C LEU A 23 -10.71 0.26 -11.81
N ILE A 24 -10.54 -0.99 -12.26
CA ILE A 24 -11.32 -1.58 -13.37
C ILE A 24 -12.71 -2.03 -12.90
N PHE A 25 -12.81 -2.66 -11.73
CA PHE A 25 -14.05 -3.31 -11.28
C PHE A 25 -14.94 -2.45 -10.38
N LYS A 26 -14.44 -1.33 -9.83
CA LYS A 26 -15.22 -0.44 -8.96
C LYS A 26 -15.63 0.82 -9.71
N LYS A 27 -16.91 1.21 -9.60
CA LYS A 27 -17.37 2.53 -10.09
C LYS A 27 -16.65 3.63 -9.28
N ASN A 28 -15.93 4.52 -9.98
CA ASN A 28 -15.00 5.49 -9.38
C ASN A 28 -13.87 4.82 -8.58
N GLY A 29 -13.31 3.73 -9.09
CA GLY A 29 -12.15 3.07 -8.50
C GLY A 29 -10.96 4.03 -8.38
N GLU A 30 -10.25 3.92 -7.27
CA GLU A 30 -9.04 4.68 -6.97
C GLU A 30 -7.97 3.71 -6.45
N PHE A 31 -6.70 4.09 -6.59
CA PHE A 31 -5.63 3.35 -5.94
C PHE A 31 -5.76 3.51 -4.42
N ALA A 32 -5.39 2.46 -3.68
CA ALA A 32 -5.35 2.57 -2.23
C ALA A 32 -4.34 3.65 -1.83
N SER A 33 -4.73 4.53 -0.91
CA SER A 33 -3.79 5.52 -0.40
C SER A 33 -2.60 4.83 0.26
N GLN A 34 -1.40 5.30 -0.08
CA GLN A 34 -0.15 4.85 0.53
C GLN A 34 0.17 5.63 1.82
N HIS A 35 -0.68 6.58 2.20
CA HIS A 35 -0.56 7.28 3.47
C HIS A 35 -1.18 6.45 4.59
N ILE A 36 -0.40 6.22 5.65
CA ILE A 36 -0.83 5.44 6.83
C ILE A 36 -2.11 6.01 7.45
N HIS A 37 -2.25 7.34 7.48
CA HIS A 37 -3.41 8.02 8.05
C HIS A 37 -4.72 7.78 7.30
N ASP A 38 -4.66 7.52 6.00
CA ASP A 38 -5.83 7.27 5.17
C ASP A 38 -6.30 5.81 5.26
N SER A 39 -5.47 4.93 5.83
CA SER A 39 -5.82 3.53 6.02
C SER A 39 -6.67 3.35 7.27
N GLU A 40 -7.98 3.18 7.06
CA GLU A 40 -8.93 2.85 8.13
C GLU A 40 -8.51 1.58 8.90
N ALA A 41 -7.94 0.59 8.20
CA ALA A 41 -7.49 -0.66 8.79
C ALA A 41 -6.32 -0.44 9.77
N LEU A 42 -5.31 0.35 9.37
CA LEU A 42 -4.18 0.69 10.25
C LEU A 42 -4.64 1.53 11.44
N ARG A 43 -5.55 2.48 11.20
CA ARG A 43 -6.16 3.29 12.28
C ARG A 43 -6.91 2.44 13.30
N LYS A 44 -7.65 1.42 12.87
CA LYS A 44 -8.33 0.45 13.77
C LYS A 44 -7.35 -0.36 14.62
N GLN A 45 -6.14 -0.58 14.13
CA GLN A 45 -5.06 -1.22 14.88
C GLN A 45 -4.28 -0.26 15.78
N GLY A 46 -4.65 1.03 15.83
CA GLY A 46 -3.90 2.07 16.55
C GLY A 46 -2.58 2.46 15.87
N ILE A 47 -2.35 1.98 14.64
CA ILE A 47 -1.13 2.26 13.88
C ILE A 47 -1.27 3.62 13.20
N HIS A 48 -0.32 4.52 13.46
CA HIS A 48 -0.30 5.87 12.94
C HIS A 48 1.16 6.32 12.68
N CYS A 49 1.39 7.62 12.45
CA CYS A 49 2.72 8.14 12.13
C CYS A 49 3.80 7.61 13.09
N VAL A 50 4.90 7.09 12.54
CA VAL A 50 6.00 6.57 13.35
C VAL A 50 6.58 7.62 14.32
N VAL A 51 6.57 8.89 13.93
CA VAL A 51 7.06 10.00 14.77
C VAL A 51 6.18 10.20 16.01
N ASP A 52 4.86 10.14 15.82
CA ASP A 52 3.91 10.29 16.91
C ASP A 52 3.91 9.05 17.81
N GLN A 53 3.94 7.85 17.22
CA GLN A 53 4.07 6.59 17.96
C GLN A 53 5.34 6.56 18.82
N ASP A 54 6.46 7.03 18.28
CA ASP A 54 7.75 7.10 18.97
C ASP A 54 7.73 8.17 20.08
N LYS A 55 7.06 9.30 19.85
CA LYS A 55 6.81 10.32 20.89
C LYS A 55 5.95 9.77 22.04
N GLU A 56 4.88 9.05 21.73
CA GLU A 56 4.01 8.38 22.71
C GLU A 56 4.78 7.32 23.49
N ALA A 57 5.61 6.50 22.81
CA ALA A 57 6.44 5.49 23.45
C ALA A 57 7.46 6.12 24.42
N ARG A 58 8.11 7.24 24.02
CA ARG A 58 9.00 7.99 24.92
C ARG A 58 8.25 8.57 26.13
N ALA A 59 7.09 9.17 25.91
CA ALA A 59 6.27 9.71 27.00
C ALA A 59 5.82 8.61 27.97
N ALA A 60 5.57 7.41 27.46
CA ALA A 60 5.18 6.25 28.26
C ALA A 60 6.38 5.49 28.91
N ASN A 61 7.63 5.94 28.73
CA ASN A 61 8.85 5.19 29.09
C ASN A 61 8.87 3.76 28.53
N LYS A 62 8.27 3.59 27.35
CA LYS A 62 8.23 2.33 26.57
C LYS A 62 9.09 2.39 25.31
N ALA A 63 9.77 3.52 25.08
CA ALA A 63 10.81 3.59 24.07
C ALA A 63 11.96 2.67 24.49
N TYR A 64 12.38 1.80 23.57
CA TYR A 64 13.54 0.93 23.74
C TYR A 64 14.82 1.75 23.90
#